data_AF-A0A524J6R1-F1
#
_entry.id   AF-A0A524J6R1-F1
#
_cell.length_a   1.000
_cell.length_b   1.000
_cell.length_c   1.000
_cell.angle_alpha   90.00
_cell.angle_beta   90.00
_cell.angle_gamma   90.00
#
_symmetry.space_group_name_H-M   'P 1'
#
loop_
_entity.id
_entity.type
_entity.pdbx_description
1 polymer ?
#
loop_
_entity_poly.entity_id
_entity_poly.type
_entity_poly.pdbx_seq_one_letter_code
_entity_poly.pdbx_strand_id
1 'polypeptide(L)'
;LLYALAEQAVAKRCENIKLYLPADHPFAEYVQRFGAKWRIIFPRHGAGMMRIINQEPLFHALTPELEHRITLAHLRDYTGKLTLKTDIGTTHLSIDHGHMRLSKDPAQSMVLALSQQRLMQLLAGYRSVLDVINDPEVQTSRDAIPLLQALFPKGIPFMYSADHF
;
A
#
# COMPACT_ATOMS: atom_id res chain seq x y z
N LEU A 1 21.66 3.13 -19.01
CA LEU A 1 20.46 4.01 -19.02
C LEU A 1 20.81 5.49 -18.86
N LEU A 2 21.41 5.93 -17.73
CA LEU A 2 21.71 7.36 -17.50
C LEU A 2 22.54 8.00 -18.63
N TYR A 3 23.58 7.30 -19.11
CA TYR A 3 24.41 7.75 -20.22
C TYR A 3 23.58 8.06 -21.48
N ALA A 4 22.73 7.12 -21.90
CA ALA A 4 21.84 7.31 -23.05
C ALA A 4 20.85 8.48 -22.85
N LEU A 5 20.32 8.65 -21.64
CA LEU A 5 19.46 9.80 -21.31
C LEU A 5 20.22 11.14 -21.40
N ALA A 6 21.48 11.16 -20.95
CA ALA A 6 22.34 12.32 -21.04
C ALA A 6 22.71 12.66 -22.49
N GLU A 7 23.06 11.67 -23.31
CA GLU A 7 23.29 11.86 -24.75
C GLU A 7 22.06 12.46 -25.44
N GLN A 8 20.86 11.96 -25.11
CA GLN A 8 19.60 12.51 -25.63
C GLN A 8 19.37 13.96 -25.18
N ALA A 9 19.68 14.28 -23.92
CA ALA A 9 19.54 15.64 -23.40
C ALA A 9 20.49 16.62 -24.12
N VAL A 10 21.75 16.21 -24.34
CA VAL A 10 22.74 16.99 -25.10
C VAL A 10 22.26 17.21 -26.54
N ALA A 11 21.87 16.14 -27.24
CA ALA A 11 21.39 16.20 -28.61
C ALA A 11 20.16 17.12 -28.77
N LYS A 12 19.27 17.13 -27.76
CA LYS A 12 18.05 17.95 -27.73
C LYS A 12 18.23 19.32 -27.07
N ARG A 13 19.45 19.67 -26.63
CA ARG A 13 19.76 20.91 -25.89
C ARG A 13 18.86 21.12 -24.65
N CYS A 14 18.58 20.04 -23.93
CA CYS A 14 17.82 20.07 -22.69
C CYS A 14 18.76 20.11 -21.49
N GLU A 15 18.60 21.11 -20.62
CA GLU A 15 19.38 21.24 -19.39
C GLU A 15 18.90 20.29 -18.27
N ASN A 16 17.65 19.82 -18.36
CA ASN A 16 17.01 19.02 -17.32
C ASN A 16 16.45 17.73 -17.89
N ILE A 17 16.73 16.61 -17.21
CA ILE A 17 16.11 15.30 -17.48
C ILE A 17 15.08 15.05 -16.38
N LYS A 18 13.81 14.96 -16.77
CA LYS A 18 12.72 14.69 -15.84
C LYS A 18 12.25 13.25 -16.02
N LEU A 19 12.22 12.51 -14.92
CA LEU A 19 11.75 11.14 -14.88
C LEU A 19 10.65 11.01 -13.82
N TYR A 20 9.64 10.18 -14.11
CA TYR A 20 8.54 9.87 -13.20
C TYR A 20 8.75 8.45 -12.69
N LEU A 21 9.32 8.32 -11.50
CA LEU A 21 9.58 7.03 -10.86
C LEU A 21 9.45 7.14 -9.33
N PRO A 22 9.25 6.00 -8.64
CA PRO A 22 9.19 5.95 -7.18
C PRO A 22 10.47 6.48 -6.51
N ALA A 23 10.32 7.00 -5.30
CA ALA A 23 11.44 7.57 -4.55
C ALA A 23 12.51 6.52 -4.16
N ASP A 24 12.06 5.29 -4.00
CA ASP A 24 12.79 4.10 -3.56
C ASP A 24 13.25 3.21 -4.73
N HIS A 25 13.05 3.66 -5.98
CA HIS A 25 13.51 2.89 -7.13
C HIS A 25 15.05 2.91 -7.24
N PRO A 26 15.74 1.79 -7.54
CA PRO A 26 17.21 1.73 -7.54
C PRO A 26 17.89 2.74 -8.47
N PHE A 27 17.28 3.04 -9.63
CA PHE A 27 17.80 4.08 -10.53
C PHE A 27 17.73 5.48 -9.90
N ALA A 28 16.70 5.72 -9.10
CA ALA A 28 16.45 6.96 -8.41
C ALA A 28 17.53 7.20 -7.35
N GLU A 29 17.78 6.17 -6.54
CA GLU A 29 18.88 6.13 -5.58
C GLU A 29 20.24 6.35 -6.27
N TYR A 30 20.49 5.64 -7.37
CA TYR A 30 21.73 5.75 -8.13
C TYR A 30 22.02 7.17 -8.63
N VAL A 31 21.00 7.93 -9.06
CA VAL A 31 21.21 9.30 -9.59
C VAL A 31 21.43 10.36 -8.52
N GLN A 32 21.21 10.06 -7.23
CA GLN A 32 21.39 11.01 -6.13
C GLN A 32 22.79 11.62 -6.12
N ARG A 33 23.82 10.80 -6.38
CA ARG A 33 25.23 11.22 -6.39
C ARG A 33 25.58 12.26 -7.45
N PHE A 34 24.68 12.51 -8.40
CA PHE A 34 24.85 13.51 -9.47
C PHE A 34 24.01 14.78 -9.24
N GLY A 35 23.47 14.98 -8.03
CA GLY A 35 22.70 16.18 -7.67
C GLY A 35 21.23 16.13 -8.09
N ALA A 36 20.63 14.93 -8.17
CA ALA A 36 19.22 14.77 -8.50
C ALA A 36 18.29 15.47 -7.48
N LYS A 37 17.21 16.08 -7.98
CA LYS A 37 16.15 16.68 -7.16
C LYS A 37 14.91 15.78 -7.16
N TRP A 38 14.36 15.55 -5.98
CA TRP A 38 13.16 14.75 -5.79
C TRP A 38 11.97 15.66 -5.50
N ARG A 39 10.82 15.32 -6.09
CA ARG A 39 9.56 16.03 -5.81
C ARG A 39 8.43 15.02 -5.65
N ILE A 40 7.95 14.88 -4.42
CA ILE A 40 6.78 14.07 -4.09
C ILE A 40 5.62 15.04 -3.82
N ILE A 41 4.46 14.76 -4.42
CA ILE A 41 3.26 15.59 -4.29
C ILE A 41 2.14 14.68 -3.79
N PHE A 42 1.55 15.04 -2.64
CA PHE A 42 0.38 14.38 -2.08
C PHE A 42 -0.84 15.30 -2.27
N PRO A 43 -1.53 15.23 -3.43
CA PRO A 43 -2.68 16.08 -3.69
C PRO A 43 -3.82 15.73 -2.73
N ARG A 44 -4.53 16.74 -2.21
CA ARG A 44 -5.67 16.54 -1.31
C ARG A 44 -6.86 15.84 -2.00
N HIS A 45 -7.10 16.17 -3.28
CA HIS A 45 -8.24 15.69 -4.07
C HIS A 45 -7.83 15.48 -5.54
N GLY A 46 -6.90 14.54 -5.83
CA GLY A 46 -6.48 14.27 -7.21
C GLY A 46 -5.45 13.16 -7.34
N ALA A 47 -4.89 13.02 -8.55
CA ALA A 47 -4.01 11.94 -9.01
C ALA A 47 -4.73 10.58 -9.17
N GLY A 48 -4.02 9.46 -8.95
CA GLY A 48 -4.53 8.12 -9.18
C GLY A 48 -5.78 7.82 -8.36
N MET A 49 -6.86 7.48 -9.04
CA MET A 49 -8.11 7.02 -8.42
C MET A 49 -8.16 5.50 -8.51
N MET A 50 -8.40 4.84 -7.39
CA MET A 50 -8.57 3.39 -7.35
C MET A 50 -9.86 3.04 -6.61
N ARG A 51 -10.52 1.97 -7.06
CA ARG A 51 -11.77 1.48 -6.49
C ARG A 51 -11.72 -0.04 -6.36
N ILE A 52 -12.22 -0.57 -5.26
CA ILE A 52 -12.37 -2.01 -5.06
C ILE A 52 -13.67 -2.43 -5.74
N ILE A 53 -13.57 -3.27 -6.77
CA ILE A 53 -14.78 -3.78 -7.42
C ILE A 53 -15.38 -4.91 -6.60
N ASN A 54 -14.54 -5.85 -6.15
CA ASN A 54 -14.95 -6.97 -5.30
C ASN A 54 -13.94 -7.16 -4.17
N GLN A 55 -14.37 -7.00 -2.92
CA GLN A 55 -13.48 -7.02 -1.76
C GLN A 55 -12.90 -8.42 -1.50
N GLU A 56 -13.74 -9.45 -1.47
CA GLU A 56 -13.28 -10.82 -1.17
C GLU A 56 -12.30 -11.37 -2.24
N PRO A 57 -12.59 -11.27 -3.56
CA PRO A 57 -11.62 -11.64 -4.60
C PRO A 57 -10.32 -10.84 -4.54
N LEU A 58 -10.38 -9.55 -4.17
CA LEU A 58 -9.17 -8.75 -3.97
C LEU A 58 -8.30 -9.35 -2.85
N PHE A 59 -8.88 -9.66 -1.69
CA PHE A 59 -8.13 -10.28 -0.60
C PHE A 59 -7.65 -11.69 -0.91
N HIS A 60 -8.41 -12.47 -1.68
CA HIS A 60 -7.92 -13.74 -2.21
C HIS A 60 -6.62 -13.53 -3.00
N ALA A 61 -6.61 -12.58 -3.94
CA ALA A 61 -5.44 -12.28 -4.77
C ALA A 61 -4.27 -11.68 -3.96
N LEU A 62 -4.55 -10.91 -2.91
CA LEU A 62 -3.53 -10.29 -2.07
C LEU A 62 -2.93 -11.24 -1.02
N THR A 63 -3.51 -12.43 -0.82
CA THR A 63 -3.07 -13.38 0.23
C THR A 63 -1.55 -13.59 0.24
N PRO A 64 -0.88 -13.90 -0.89
CA PRO A 64 0.57 -14.16 -0.89
C PRO A 64 1.40 -12.95 -0.43
N GLU A 65 0.98 -11.73 -0.80
CA GLU A 65 1.66 -10.50 -0.39
C GLU A 65 1.43 -10.22 1.10
N LEU A 66 0.23 -10.47 1.62
CA LEU A 66 -0.08 -10.29 3.04
C LEU A 66 0.68 -11.30 3.93
N GLU A 67 0.82 -12.55 3.49
CA GLU A 67 1.68 -13.55 4.14
C GLU A 67 3.16 -13.14 4.13
N HIS A 68 3.62 -12.61 2.99
CA HIS A 68 4.98 -12.09 2.88
C HIS A 68 5.23 -10.95 3.88
N ARG A 69 4.27 -10.03 4.04
CA ARG A 69 4.36 -8.94 5.01
C ARG A 69 4.37 -9.41 6.45
N ILE A 70 3.53 -10.39 6.81
CA ILE A 70 3.56 -11.04 8.14
C ILE A 70 4.96 -11.62 8.42
N THR A 71 5.54 -12.26 7.42
CA THR A 71 6.88 -12.86 7.49
C THR A 71 7.96 -11.80 7.75
N LEU A 72 7.89 -10.66 7.04
CA LEU A 72 8.82 -9.53 7.22
C LEU A 72 8.64 -8.83 8.57
N ALA A 73 7.42 -8.79 9.11
CA ALA A 73 7.11 -8.21 10.41
C ALA A 73 7.47 -9.13 11.60
N HIS A 74 8.13 -10.26 11.36
CA HIS A 74 8.46 -11.26 12.38
C HIS A 74 7.23 -11.85 13.11
N LEU A 75 6.09 -11.92 12.43
CA LEU A 75 4.83 -12.46 12.96
C LEU A 75 4.55 -13.88 12.45
N ARG A 76 5.60 -14.68 12.20
CA ARG A 76 5.47 -16.03 11.62
C ARG A 76 4.71 -17.01 12.50
N ASP A 77 4.74 -16.84 13.82
CA ASP A 77 4.01 -17.69 14.76
C ASP A 77 2.65 -17.09 15.15
N TYR A 78 2.25 -15.99 14.50
CA TYR A 78 0.99 -15.34 14.80
C TYR A 78 -0.20 -16.19 14.32
N THR A 79 -1.17 -16.36 15.21
CA THR A 79 -2.47 -16.97 14.91
C THR A 79 -3.57 -16.05 15.39
N GLY A 80 -4.55 -15.79 14.53
CA GLY A 80 -5.66 -14.90 14.85
C GLY A 80 -6.62 -14.73 13.68
N LYS A 81 -7.66 -13.92 13.89
CA LYS A 81 -8.64 -13.61 12.86
C LYS A 81 -8.84 -12.10 12.76
N LEU A 82 -9.02 -11.61 11.54
CA LEU A 82 -9.28 -10.21 11.23
C LEU A 82 -10.51 -10.11 10.33
N THR A 83 -11.48 -9.30 10.73
CA THR A 83 -12.66 -8.98 9.96
C THR A 83 -12.55 -7.56 9.43
N LEU A 84 -12.57 -7.41 8.11
CA LEU A 84 -12.56 -6.14 7.40
C LEU A 84 -13.99 -5.80 6.98
N LYS A 85 -14.54 -4.72 7.52
CA LYS A 85 -15.88 -4.22 7.17
C LYS A 85 -15.77 -2.92 6.41
N THR A 86 -16.41 -2.85 5.25
CA THR A 86 -16.54 -1.62 4.47
C THR A 86 -17.96 -1.41 3.98
N ASP A 87 -18.21 -0.28 3.33
CA ASP A 87 -19.48 0.05 2.66
C ASP A 87 -19.80 -0.88 1.47
N ILE A 88 -18.82 -1.65 0.97
CA ILE A 88 -19.03 -2.58 -0.16
C ILE A 88 -19.10 -4.06 0.28
N GLY A 89 -18.85 -4.36 1.56
CA GLY A 89 -18.94 -5.73 2.05
C GLY A 89 -18.06 -6.02 3.26
N THR A 90 -18.08 -7.28 3.67
CA THR A 90 -17.27 -7.79 4.79
C THR A 90 -16.40 -8.94 4.31
N THR A 91 -15.15 -8.97 4.75
CA THR A 91 -14.20 -10.05 4.45
C THR A 91 -13.57 -10.52 5.75
N HIS A 92 -13.55 -11.83 5.95
CA HIS A 92 -12.91 -12.43 7.13
C HIS A 92 -11.62 -13.11 6.71
N LEU A 93 -10.56 -12.81 7.43
CA LEU A 93 -9.23 -13.36 7.26
C LEU A 93 -8.91 -14.17 8.51
N SER A 94 -8.36 -15.36 8.33
CA SER A 94 -7.72 -16.10 9.41
C SER A 94 -6.24 -16.23 9.10
N ILE A 95 -5.43 -16.05 10.13
CA ILE A 95 -3.99 -16.23 10.10
C ILE A 95 -3.70 -17.40 11.04
N ASP A 96 -2.95 -18.37 10.55
CA ASP A 96 -2.56 -19.56 11.29
C ASP A 96 -1.07 -19.80 11.05
N HIS A 97 -0.24 -19.58 12.09
CA HIS A 97 1.22 -19.64 11.97
C HIS A 97 1.72 -18.83 10.76
N GLY A 98 1.25 -17.59 10.67
CA GLY A 98 1.62 -16.64 9.62
C GLY A 98 1.05 -16.91 8.23
N HIS A 99 0.39 -18.05 8.01
CA HIS A 99 -0.34 -18.36 6.79
C HIS A 99 -1.73 -17.72 6.82
N MET A 100 -2.08 -17.01 5.76
CA MET A 100 -3.34 -16.29 5.65
C MET A 100 -4.30 -17.03 4.73
N ARG A 101 -5.57 -17.06 5.12
CA ARG A 101 -6.66 -17.55 4.27
C ARG A 101 -7.93 -16.77 4.53
N LEU A 102 -8.79 -16.73 3.52
CA LEU A 102 -10.17 -16.30 3.67
C LEU A 102 -10.92 -17.28 4.59
N SER A 103 -11.64 -16.73 5.56
CA SER A 103 -12.46 -17.46 6.52
C SER A 103 -13.93 -17.19 6.24
N LYS A 104 -14.80 -18.18 6.53
CA LYS A 104 -16.25 -17.97 6.61
C LYS A 104 -16.74 -17.74 8.04
N ASP A 105 -15.87 -17.97 9.01
CA ASP A 105 -16.17 -17.87 10.43
C ASP A 105 -15.65 -16.53 11.01
N PRO A 106 -16.55 -15.63 11.43
CA PRO A 106 -16.19 -14.36 12.06
C PRO A 106 -15.87 -14.48 13.56
N ALA A 107 -16.08 -15.65 14.19
CA ALA A 107 -15.98 -15.79 15.63
C ALA A 107 -14.58 -15.41 16.15
N GLN A 108 -14.55 -14.60 17.21
CA GLN A 108 -13.34 -14.12 17.89
C GLN A 108 -12.36 -13.36 16.98
N SER A 109 -12.86 -12.68 15.95
CA SER A 109 -12.03 -11.84 15.09
C SER A 109 -11.87 -10.42 15.64
N MET A 110 -10.66 -9.88 15.48
CA MET A 110 -10.46 -8.43 15.56
C MET A 110 -11.18 -7.78 14.40
N VAL A 111 -11.80 -6.62 14.63
CA VAL A 111 -12.57 -5.92 13.60
C VAL A 111 -11.84 -4.65 13.21
N LEU A 112 -11.76 -4.41 11.90
CA LEU A 112 -11.39 -3.14 11.31
C LEU A 112 -12.54 -2.71 10.38
N ALA A 113 -13.30 -1.69 10.80
CA ALA A 113 -14.38 -1.09 10.03
C ALA A 113 -13.96 0.29 9.53
N LEU A 114 -14.13 0.54 8.23
CA LEU A 114 -13.74 1.77 7.53
C LEU A 114 -14.43 1.83 6.18
N SER A 115 -14.50 3.01 5.55
CA SER A 115 -14.93 3.09 4.16
C SER A 115 -13.94 2.40 3.20
N GLN A 116 -14.43 1.95 2.05
CA GLN A 116 -13.65 1.42 0.95
C GLN A 116 -12.52 2.37 0.54
N GLN A 117 -12.78 3.68 0.55
CA GLN A 117 -11.76 4.67 0.23
C GLN A 117 -10.58 4.60 1.21
N ARG A 118 -10.85 4.45 2.50
CA ARG A 118 -9.80 4.32 3.51
C ARG A 118 -9.07 2.99 3.40
N LEU A 119 -9.79 1.91 3.08
CA LEU A 119 -9.16 0.62 2.82
C LEU A 119 -8.19 0.70 1.64
N MET A 120 -8.58 1.40 0.56
CA MET A 120 -7.71 1.62 -0.58
C MET A 120 -6.47 2.46 -0.25
N GLN A 121 -6.62 3.48 0.60
CA GLN A 121 -5.47 4.27 1.07
C GLN A 121 -4.48 3.43 1.90
N LEU A 122 -4.97 2.47 2.69
CA LEU A 122 -4.13 1.53 3.42
C LEU A 122 -3.44 0.52 2.50
N LEU A 123 -4.20 -0.08 1.57
CA LEU A 123 -3.68 -1.07 0.61
C LEU A 123 -2.57 -0.50 -0.27
N ALA A 124 -2.74 0.75 -0.72
CA ALA A 124 -1.75 1.46 -1.53
C ALA A 124 -0.56 1.97 -0.70
N GLY A 125 -0.62 1.92 0.63
CA GLY A 125 0.40 2.50 1.52
C GLY A 125 0.41 4.03 1.54
N TYR A 126 -0.68 4.69 1.10
CA TYR A 126 -0.80 6.15 1.04
C TYR A 126 -0.91 6.80 2.41
N ARG A 127 -1.67 6.18 3.31
CA ARG A 127 -1.75 6.57 4.73
C ARG A 127 -1.29 5.40 5.60
N SER A 128 -0.67 5.71 6.73
CA SER A 128 -0.39 4.70 7.75
C SER A 128 -1.65 4.30 8.50
N VAL A 129 -1.68 3.09 9.05
CA VAL A 129 -2.73 2.64 9.97
C VAL A 129 -2.98 3.64 11.09
N LEU A 130 -1.91 4.13 11.75
CA LEU A 130 -2.01 5.09 12.84
C LEU A 130 -2.65 6.43 12.44
N ASP A 131 -2.58 6.79 11.16
CA ASP A 131 -3.21 8.00 10.65
C ASP A 131 -4.69 7.73 10.32
N VAL A 132 -4.98 6.62 9.64
CA VAL A 132 -6.34 6.23 9.26
C VAL A 132 -7.24 5.97 10.47
N ILE A 133 -6.74 5.39 11.56
CA ILE A 133 -7.56 5.13 12.76
C ILE A 133 -7.99 6.39 13.52
N ASN A 134 -7.39 7.55 13.22
CA ASN A 134 -7.82 8.82 13.80
C ASN A 134 -9.03 9.42 13.06
N ASP A 135 -9.44 8.83 11.93
CA ASP A 135 -10.63 9.27 11.23
C ASP A 135 -11.88 8.83 12.02
N PRO A 136 -12.87 9.72 12.25
CA PRO A 136 -14.05 9.41 13.08
C PRO A 136 -14.87 8.21 12.60
N GLU A 137 -14.79 7.88 11.32
CA GLU A 137 -15.54 6.78 10.69
C GLU A 137 -14.83 5.42 10.80
N VAL A 138 -13.59 5.39 11.32
CA VAL A 138 -12.79 4.17 11.43
C VAL A 138 -12.92 3.58 12.84
N GLN A 139 -13.25 2.30 12.92
CA GLN A 139 -13.40 1.58 14.18
C GLN A 139 -12.50 0.36 14.19
N THR A 140 -11.68 0.22 15.24
CA THR A 140 -10.86 -0.97 15.45
C THR A 140 -10.49 -1.14 16.91
N SER A 141 -10.10 -2.36 17.31
CA SER A 141 -9.52 -2.61 18.63
C SER A 141 -8.05 -2.20 18.65
N ARG A 142 -7.56 -1.73 19.81
CA ARG A 142 -6.14 -1.36 19.97
C ARG A 142 -5.20 -2.54 19.71
N ASP A 143 -5.64 -3.75 20.09
CA ASP A 143 -4.87 -4.98 19.92
C ASP A 143 -4.67 -5.36 18.44
N ALA A 144 -5.52 -4.82 17.54
CA ALA A 144 -5.37 -5.05 16.10
C ALA A 144 -4.26 -4.21 15.47
N ILE A 145 -3.84 -3.11 16.10
CA ILE A 145 -2.93 -2.13 15.49
C ILE A 145 -1.61 -2.76 15.02
N PRO A 146 -0.90 -3.59 15.81
CA PRO A 146 0.36 -4.20 15.38
C PRO A 146 0.18 -5.09 14.14
N LEU A 147 -0.88 -5.92 14.11
CA LEU A 147 -1.19 -6.75 12.96
C LEU A 147 -1.53 -5.87 11.74
N LEU A 148 -2.36 -4.85 11.91
CA LEU A 148 -2.75 -3.96 10.84
C LEU A 148 -1.54 -3.22 10.25
N GLN A 149 -0.59 -2.78 11.08
CA GLN A 149 0.64 -2.13 10.61
C GLN A 149 1.52 -3.10 9.81
N ALA A 150 1.54 -4.38 10.16
CA ALA A 150 2.22 -5.41 9.38
C ALA A 150 1.53 -5.64 8.03
N LEU A 151 0.20 -5.76 8.02
CA LEU A 151 -0.57 -6.03 6.79
C LEU A 151 -0.62 -4.84 5.83
N PHE A 152 -0.69 -3.62 6.37
CA PHE A 152 -0.86 -2.38 5.61
C PHE A 152 0.24 -1.37 5.96
N PRO A 153 1.51 -1.69 5.65
CA PRO A 153 2.61 -0.78 5.90
C PRO A 153 2.45 0.49 5.07
N LYS A 154 2.86 1.62 5.65
CA LYS A 154 2.98 2.86 4.88
C LYS A 154 4.10 2.71 3.86
N GLY A 155 3.83 3.11 2.62
CA GLY A 155 4.79 3.08 1.53
C GLY A 155 4.94 4.45 0.87
N ILE A 156 5.58 4.44 -0.30
CA ILE A 156 5.65 5.58 -1.21
C ILE A 156 4.79 5.22 -2.41
N PRO A 157 3.45 5.37 -2.32
CA PRO A 157 2.56 4.97 -3.41
C PRO A 157 2.96 5.69 -4.69
N PHE A 158 3.20 4.91 -5.73
CA PHE A 158 3.56 5.42 -7.03
C PHE A 158 2.81 4.61 -8.09
N MET A 159 2.15 5.32 -9.00
CA MET A 159 1.51 4.75 -10.16
C MET A 159 2.19 5.35 -11.39
N TYR A 160 2.61 4.51 -12.33
CA TYR A 160 3.22 5.03 -13.55
C TYR A 160 2.16 5.79 -14.35
N SER A 161 2.56 6.92 -14.94
CA SER A 161 1.61 7.75 -15.70
C SER A 161 1.03 7.03 -16.92
N ALA A 162 1.71 5.99 -17.43
CA ALA A 162 1.17 5.13 -18.48
C ALA A 162 -0.03 4.29 -18.00
N ASP A 163 -0.15 4.06 -16.70
CA ASP A 163 -1.25 3.32 -16.07
C ASP A 163 -2.39 4.24 -15.61
N HIS A 164 -2.29 5.54 -15.89
CA HIS A 164 -3.42 6.45 -15.71
C HIS A 164 -4.42 6.22 -16.86
N PHE A 165 -5.62 5.74 -16.53
CA PHE A 165 -6.75 5.63 -17.45
C PHE A 165 -7.72 6.79 -17.26
#